data_AF-A0A5N7MAF0-F1
#
_entry.id   AF-A0A5N7MAF0-F1
#
_cell.length_a   1.000
_cell.length_b   1.000
_cell.length_c   1.000
_cell.angle_alpha   90.00
_cell.angle_beta   90.00
_cell.angle_gamma   90.00
#
_symmetry.space_group_name_H-M   'P 1'
#
loop_
_entity.id
_entity.type
_entity.pdbx_description
1 polymer ?
#
loop_
_entity_poly.entity_id
_entity_poly.type
_entity_poly.pdbx_seq_one_letter_code
_entity_poly.pdbx_strand_id
1 'polypeptide(L)' 'MEFDPFEKAVIDNPFPICRLMRQEKPVYFNEQRGFYALSRYQDVVETNRDWQTYSSAYGRPRQYRQPLL' A
#
# COMPACT_ATOMS: atom_id res chain seq x y z
N MET A 1 -10.65 -9.79 5.86
CA MET A 1 -9.86 -8.64 6.32
C MET A 1 -9.33 -7.93 5.10
N GLU A 2 -9.91 -6.77 4.81
CA GLU A 2 -9.54 -5.92 3.69
C GLU A 2 -8.59 -4.86 4.23
N PHE A 3 -7.38 -4.76 3.67
CA PHE A 3 -6.43 -3.72 4.09
C PHE A 3 -6.71 -2.46 3.28
N ASP A 4 -7.10 -1.41 3.98
CA ASP A 4 -7.27 -0.09 3.41
C ASP A 4 -6.43 0.94 4.20
N PRO A 5 -5.36 1.49 3.61
CA PRO A 5 -4.51 2.48 4.27
C PRO A 5 -5.23 3.81 4.54
N PHE A 6 -6.44 4.01 4.02
CA PHE A 6 -7.24 5.23 4.21
C PHE A 6 -8.36 5.07 5.25
N GLU A 7 -8.56 3.87 5.80
CA GLU A 7 -9.51 3.68 6.90
C GLU A 7 -9.00 4.32 8.19
N LYS A 8 -9.90 4.96 8.94
CA LYS A 8 -9.56 5.65 10.19
C LYS A 8 -8.83 4.74 11.17
N ALA A 9 -9.28 3.50 11.32
CA ALA A 9 -8.66 2.54 12.24
C ALA A 9 -7.20 2.22 11.87
N VAL A 10 -6.89 2.17 10.57
CA VAL A 10 -5.53 1.95 10.07
C VAL A 10 -4.67 3.20 10.23
N ILE A 11 -5.24 4.39 10.00
CA ILE A 11 -4.55 5.66 10.23
C ILE A 11 -4.22 5.86 11.72
N ASP A 12 -5.18 5.59 12.61
CA ASP A 12 -5.00 5.76 14.06
C ASP A 12 -3.96 4.77 14.63
N ASN A 13 -3.92 3.53 14.12
CA ASN A 13 -2.98 2.52 14.58
C ASN A 13 -2.56 1.53 13.47
N PRO A 14 -1.51 1.85 12.69
CA PRO A 14 -1.10 1.03 11.55
C PRO A 14 -0.28 -0.22 11.94
N PHE A 15 0.29 -0.28 13.15
CA PHE A 15 1.25 -1.32 13.49
C PHE A 15 0.68 -2.76 13.50
N PRO A 16 -0.52 -3.02 14.05
CA PRO A 16 -1.11 -4.37 14.06
C PRO A 16 -1.35 -4.91 12.66
N ILE A 17 -1.95 -4.09 11.79
CA ILE A 17 -2.25 -4.47 10.41
C ILE A 17 -0.98 -4.68 9.58
N CYS A 18 0.02 -3.79 9.71
CA CYS A 18 1.29 -3.98 9.02
C CYS A 18 2.01 -5.25 9.48
N ARG A 19 1.89 -5.65 10.76
CA ARG A 19 2.45 -6.92 11.26
C ARG A 19 1.78 -8.12 10.59
N LEU A 20 0.44 -8.14 10.56
CA LEU A 20 -0.31 -9.21 9.91
C LEU A 20 0.04 -9.32 8.43
N MET A 21 0.07 -8.19 7.71
CA MET A 21 0.44 -8.16 6.29
C MET A 21 1.82 -8.78 6.04
N ARG A 22 2.83 -8.41 6.84
CA ARG A 22 4.18 -8.99 6.68
C ARG A 22 4.23 -10.50 6.86
N GLN A 23 3.39 -11.03 7.75
CA GLN A 23 3.36 -12.44 8.13
C GLN A 23 2.52 -13.28 7.17
N GLU A 24 1.32 -12.82 6.83
CA GLU A 24 0.32 -13.63 6.13
C GLU A 24 0.11 -13.22 4.68
N LYS A 25 0.23 -11.93 4.35
CA LYS A 25 -0.07 -11.38 3.01
C LYS A 25 0.97 -10.34 2.59
N PRO A 26 2.25 -10.75 2.39
CA PRO A 26 3.34 -9.81 2.17
C PRO A 26 3.17 -8.97 0.90
N VAL A 27 2.54 -9.57 -0.12
CA VAL A 27 1.99 -8.91 -1.31
C VAL A 27 0.47 -9.01 -1.23
N TYR A 28 -0.18 -7.89 -0.95
CA TYR A 28 -1.64 -7.82 -0.81
C TYR A 28 -2.25 -7.09 -1.99
N PHE A 29 -3.31 -7.62 -2.58
CA PHE A 29 -4.12 -6.94 -3.59
C PHE A 29 -5.41 -6.43 -2.95
N ASN A 30 -5.66 -5.13 -3.04
CA ASN A 30 -6.93 -4.52 -2.68
C ASN A 30 -7.80 -4.46 -3.94
N GLU A 31 -8.80 -5.35 -4.04
CA GLU A 31 -9.70 -5.42 -5.21
C GLU A 31 -10.57 -4.17 -5.35
N GLN A 32 -11.11 -3.66 -4.24
CA GLN A 32 -12.00 -2.50 -4.22
C GLN A 32 -11.31 -1.24 -4.77
N ARG A 33 -10.02 -1.08 -4.48
CA ARG A 33 -9.23 0.11 -4.82
C ARG A 33 -8.26 -0.12 -5.98
N GLY A 34 -8.08 -1.37 -6.41
CA GLY A 34 -7.27 -1.77 -7.56
C GLY A 34 -5.78 -1.49 -7.40
N PHE A 35 -5.18 -1.81 -6.24
CA PHE A 35 -3.74 -1.63 -6.02
C PHE A 35 -3.09 -2.79 -5.26
N TYR A 36 -1.78 -2.93 -5.44
CA TYR A 36 -0.94 -3.85 -4.67
C TYR A 36 -0.24 -3.11 -3.52
N ALA A 37 -0.15 -3.74 -2.36
CA ALA A 37 0.58 -3.28 -1.19
C ALA A 37 1.71 -4.26 -0.85
N LEU A 38 2.93 -3.74 -0.77
CA LEU A 38 4.12 -4.47 -0.32
C LEU A 38 4.39 -4.11 1.13
N SER A 39 4.60 -5.10 1.98
CA SER A 39 4.74 -4.88 3.43
C SER A 39 6.09 -5.30 4.00
N ARG A 40 6.84 -6.16 3.32
CA ARG A 40 8.19 -6.55 3.75
C ARG A 40 9.19 -5.50 3.32
N TYR A 41 10.13 -5.22 4.21
CA TYR A 41 11.18 -4.22 3.96
C TYR A 41 11.97 -4.51 2.69
N GLN A 42 12.36 -5.77 2.47
CA GLN A 42 13.14 -6.17 1.30
C GLN A 42 12.39 -5.88 -0.01
N ASP A 43 11.14 -6.34 -0.12
CA ASP A 43 10.30 -6.09 -1.30
C ASP A 43 10.17 -4.58 -1.59
N VAL A 44 9.95 -3.77 -0.56
CA VAL A 44 9.84 -2.30 -0.71
C VAL A 44 11.15 -1.69 -1.20
N VAL A 45 12.29 -2.11 -0.65
CA VAL A 45 13.60 -1.57 -1.04
C VAL A 45 13.97 -1.98 -2.47
N GLU A 46 13.71 -3.22 -2.86
CA GLU A 46 14.02 -3.73 -4.21
C GLU A 46 13.15 -3.03 -5.25
N THR A 47 11.84 -2.95 -5.02
CA THR A 47 10.91 -2.25 -5.93
C THR A 47 11.17 -0.76 -6.03
N ASN A 48 11.58 -0.11 -4.92
CA ASN A 48 11.95 1.30 -4.95
C ASN A 48 13.22 1.58 -5.78
N ARG A 49 14.13 0.61 -5.88
CA ARG A 49 15.36 0.73 -6.69
C ARG A 49 15.13 0.40 -8.17
N ASP A 50 14.21 -0.51 -8.48
CA ASP A 50 13.84 -0.86 -9.85
C ASP A 50 12.78 0.09 -10.43
N TRP A 51 13.20 1.33 -10.68
CA TRP A 51 12.33 2.36 -11.25
C TRP A 51 11.90 2.07 -12.70
N GLN A 52 12.60 1.17 -13.40
CA GLN A 52 12.26 0.77 -14.77
C GLN A 52 10.99 -0.08 -14.78
N THR A 53 10.87 -1.01 -13.83
CA THR A 53 9.65 -1.80 -13.64
C THR A 53 8.59 -1.02 -12.85
N TYR A 54 8.98 -0.28 -11.80
CA TYR A 54 8.09 0.43 -10.89
C TYR A 54 8.18 1.95 -11.06
N SER A 55 7.61 2.42 -12.17
CA SER A 55 7.66 3.84 -12.56
C SER A 55 6.82 4.76 -11.66
N SER A 56 7.36 5.95 -11.35
CA SER A 56 6.64 7.02 -10.65
C SER A 56 5.90 7.99 -11.59
N ALA A 57 6.05 7.84 -12.91
CA ALA A 57 5.51 8.81 -13.88
C ALA A 57 3.98 8.92 -13.89
N TYR A 58 3.28 7.87 -13.45
CA TYR A 58 1.82 7.80 -13.43
C TYR A 58 1.20 8.35 -12.13
N GLY A 59 2.02 8.65 -11.12
CA GLY A 59 1.58 9.19 -9.84
C GLY A 59 0.54 8.32 -9.13
N ARG A 60 -0.20 8.93 -8.19
CA ARG A 60 -1.37 8.27 -7.56
C ARG A 60 -2.56 8.35 -8.51
N PRO A 61 -3.31 7.25 -8.73
CA PRO A 61 -4.53 7.29 -9.52
C PRO A 61 -5.48 8.40 -9.02
N ARG A 62 -6.14 9.10 -9.95
CA ARG A 62 -6.98 10.29 -9.66
C ARG A 62 -8.05 10.05 -8.58
N GLN A 63 -8.50 8.80 -8.46
CA GLN A 63 -9.43 8.29 -7.44
C GLN A 63 -8.95 8.41 -5.98
N TYR A 64 -7.66 8.70 -5.74
CA TYR A 64 -7.10 8.94 -4.40
C TYR A 64 -6.92 10.42 -4.05
N ARG A 65 -7.46 11.34 -4.86
CA ARG A 65 -7.47 12.77 -4.52
C ARG A 65 -8.55 13.00 -3.44
N GLN A 66 -8.15 12.96 -2.17
CA GLN A 66 -9.01 13.46 -1.09
C GLN A 66 -9.31 14.95 -1.35
N PRO A 67 -10.55 15.42 -1.10
CA PRO A 67 -10.80 16.85 -1.06
C PRO A 67 -9.84 17.46 -0.05
N LEU A 68 -9.14 18.52 -0.44
CA LEU A 68 -8.37 19.33 0.49
C LEU A 68 -9.37 19.86 1.53
N LEU A 69 -9.09 19.61 2.81
CA LEU A 69 -9.77 20.28 3.92
C LEU A 69 -9.60 21.79 3.82
#